data_AF-A0A1C5NCL8-F1
#
_entry.id   AF-A0A1C5NCL8-F1
#
_cell.length_a   1.000
_cell.length_b   1.000
_cell.length_c   1.000
_cell.angle_alpha   90.00
_cell.angle_beta   90.00
_cell.angle_gamma   90.00
#
_symmetry.space_group_name_H-M   'P 1'
#
loop_
_entity.id
_entity.type
_entity.pdbx_description
1 polymer ?
#
loop_
_entity_poly.entity_id
_entity_poly.type
_entity_poly.pdbx_seq_one_letter_code
_entity_poly.pdbx_strand_id
1 'polypeptide(L)'
;MKKLFSAVLALVLACSLLTGCTVETQEEKVDSGSNQYYLYYVNKDETKVVKERYQPEQESAEFMLQDFTGILNAQEGSGDNLALLPSGVQLVTYRLNESLLELEFNSDYSEMSRAREILVRAGVARTFLQIPGVTGIKIFIESEELKDSKGQAVGVIDGNTFVEMWGSDKDAYRYDTFTLYFTDKTGEHLVAEQRNVYYKRILPRERVILEQLAKGPMVKGHYPTIPQETEILGVEVSDDVCYVDFSSAFSDSGIDIPVNTMIYSVVNSLLDTASADKVQISVEGDTEATLSDGTSLYSLFSKNTDLVLKEDQSE
;
A
#
# COMPACT_ATOMS: atom_id res chain seq x y z
N MET A 1 -25.19 -53.18 -40.87
CA MET A 1 -24.04 -52.90 -39.97
C MET A 1 -23.39 -51.53 -40.19
N LYS A 2 -23.31 -50.97 -41.42
CA LYS A 2 -22.74 -49.61 -41.64
C LYS A 2 -23.59 -48.44 -41.08
N LYS A 3 -24.93 -48.57 -41.03
CA LYS A 3 -25.83 -47.53 -40.48
C LYS A 3 -25.89 -47.49 -38.94
N LEU A 4 -25.59 -48.60 -38.27
CA LEU A 4 -25.52 -48.68 -36.81
C LEU A 4 -24.19 -48.13 -36.28
N PHE A 5 -23.08 -48.35 -37.00
CA PHE A 5 -21.78 -47.77 -36.65
C PHE A 5 -21.74 -46.24 -36.80
N SER A 6 -22.44 -45.67 -37.79
CA SER A 6 -22.49 -44.21 -37.98
C SER A 6 -23.31 -43.50 -36.88
N ALA A 7 -24.33 -44.17 -36.33
CA ALA A 7 -25.13 -43.61 -35.24
C ALA A 7 -24.38 -43.65 -33.90
N VAL A 8 -23.60 -44.71 -33.65
CA VAL A 8 -22.76 -44.81 -32.44
C VAL A 8 -21.57 -43.84 -32.50
N LEU A 9 -20.98 -43.61 -33.68
CA LEU A 9 -19.89 -42.65 -33.84
C LEU A 9 -20.36 -41.18 -33.72
N ALA A 10 -21.60 -40.88 -34.13
CA ALA A 10 -22.20 -39.57 -33.92
C ALA A 10 -22.59 -39.31 -32.44
N LEU A 11 -22.96 -40.35 -31.69
CA LEU A 11 -23.27 -40.23 -30.26
C LEU A 11 -22.00 -40.03 -29.41
N VAL A 12 -20.89 -40.64 -29.80
CA VAL A 12 -19.59 -40.50 -29.10
C VAL A 12 -18.92 -39.15 -29.41
N LEU A 13 -19.14 -38.56 -30.59
CA LEU A 13 -18.71 -37.18 -30.89
C LEU A 13 -19.58 -36.10 -30.22
N ALA A 14 -20.82 -36.40 -29.84
CA ALA A 14 -21.68 -35.45 -29.11
C ALA A 14 -21.39 -35.40 -27.61
N CYS A 15 -20.74 -36.42 -27.04
CA CYS A 15 -20.38 -36.48 -25.61
C CYS A 15 -19.00 -35.89 -25.28
N SER A 16 -18.22 -35.42 -26.27
CA SER A 16 -16.88 -34.85 -26.07
C SER A 16 -16.83 -33.31 -26.11
N LEU A 17 -17.98 -32.64 -26.14
CA LEU A 17 -18.10 -31.17 -26.11
C LEU A 17 -18.66 -30.59 -24.79
N LEU A 18 -18.69 -31.38 -23.71
CA LEU A 18 -19.20 -30.94 -22.40
C LEU A 18 -18.16 -30.98 -21.27
N THR A 19 -16.87 -31.07 -21.56
CA THR A 19 -15.82 -30.68 -20.60
C THR A 19 -15.64 -29.17 -20.66
N GLY A 20 -16.68 -28.44 -20.27
CA GLY A 20 -16.50 -27.10 -19.74
C GLY A 20 -15.86 -27.26 -18.38
N CYS A 21 -14.58 -26.88 -18.26
CA CYS A 21 -13.99 -26.66 -16.96
C CYS A 21 -14.86 -25.63 -16.24
N THR A 22 -15.63 -26.06 -15.26
CA THR A 22 -16.20 -25.17 -14.25
C THR A 22 -15.00 -24.63 -13.48
N VAL A 23 -14.45 -23.51 -13.95
CA VAL A 23 -13.76 -22.59 -13.05
C VAL A 23 -14.85 -22.15 -12.10
N GLU A 24 -14.78 -22.63 -10.86
CA GLU A 24 -15.47 -21.97 -9.75
C GLU A 24 -14.85 -20.57 -9.63
N THR A 25 -15.27 -19.67 -10.50
CA THR A 25 -15.26 -18.24 -10.17
C THR A 25 -16.22 -18.13 -9.01
N GLN A 26 -15.67 -18.07 -7.79
CA GLN A 26 -16.32 -17.32 -6.74
C GLN A 26 -16.50 -15.91 -7.29
N GLU A 27 -17.63 -15.68 -7.94
CA GLU A 27 -18.20 -14.36 -8.07
C GLU A 27 -18.41 -13.89 -6.62
N GLU A 28 -17.46 -13.10 -6.12
CA GLU A 28 -17.75 -12.20 -5.02
C GLU A 28 -18.90 -11.33 -5.50
N LYS A 29 -20.12 -11.72 -5.13
CA LYS A 29 -21.25 -10.81 -5.11
C LYS A 29 -20.81 -9.66 -4.23
N VAL A 30 -20.55 -8.53 -4.88
CA VAL A 30 -20.44 -7.23 -4.24
C VAL A 30 -21.79 -6.95 -3.61
N ASP A 31 -21.93 -7.33 -2.35
CA ASP A 31 -23.05 -6.96 -1.51
C ASP A 31 -22.84 -5.49 -1.10
N SER A 32 -23.39 -4.62 -1.92
CA SER A 32 -23.52 -3.19 -1.64
C SER A 32 -24.54 -3.00 -0.51
N GLY A 33 -24.12 -3.02 0.76
CA GLY A 33 -25.07 -2.75 1.86
C GLY A 33 -24.62 -2.74 3.32
N SER A 34 -23.47 -3.28 3.72
CA SER A 34 -23.01 -3.21 5.12
C SER A 34 -21.48 -3.16 5.22
N ASN A 35 -20.94 -2.42 6.20
CA ASN A 35 -19.54 -2.57 6.58
C ASN A 35 -19.33 -4.04 6.99
N GLN A 36 -18.53 -4.78 6.22
CA GLN A 36 -18.27 -6.18 6.51
C GLN A 36 -17.15 -6.27 7.56
N TYR A 37 -17.49 -6.67 8.79
CA TYR A 37 -16.52 -6.91 9.87
C TYR A 37 -15.98 -8.34 9.81
N TYR A 38 -14.82 -8.56 10.43
CA TYR A 38 -14.17 -9.86 10.43
C TYR A 38 -13.59 -10.22 11.81
N LEU A 39 -13.61 -11.51 12.13
CA LEU A 39 -12.77 -12.09 13.17
C LEU A 39 -11.50 -12.64 12.54
N TYR A 40 -10.39 -12.54 13.27
CA TYR A 40 -9.07 -12.93 12.78
C TYR A 40 -8.52 -14.08 13.60
N TYR A 41 -7.94 -15.06 12.90
CA TYR A 41 -7.38 -16.27 13.47
C TYR A 41 -5.99 -16.54 12.88
N VAL A 42 -5.23 -17.44 13.48
CA VAL A 42 -3.96 -17.92 12.90
C VAL A 42 -4.22 -19.26 12.21
N ASN A 43 -3.75 -19.44 10.97
CA ASN A 43 -3.92 -20.75 10.32
C ASN A 43 -3.18 -21.85 11.08
N LYS A 44 -3.58 -23.11 10.87
CA LYS A 44 -2.97 -24.30 11.50
C LYS A 44 -1.45 -24.37 11.44
N ASP A 45 -0.87 -23.91 10.33
CA ASP A 45 0.58 -23.95 10.10
C ASP A 45 1.34 -22.76 10.74
N GLU A 46 0.62 -21.83 11.39
CA GLU A 46 1.18 -20.61 11.99
C GLU A 46 2.00 -19.75 11.02
N THR A 47 1.53 -19.63 9.79
CA THR A 47 2.20 -18.87 8.73
C THR A 47 1.47 -17.59 8.33
N LYS A 48 0.17 -17.48 8.64
CA LYS A 48 -0.66 -16.35 8.22
C LYS A 48 -1.83 -16.09 9.17
N VAL A 49 -2.27 -14.84 9.20
CA VAL A 49 -3.57 -14.45 9.77
C VAL A 49 -4.65 -14.67 8.72
N VAL A 50 -5.67 -15.43 9.06
CA VAL A 50 -6.87 -15.66 8.25
C VAL A 50 -8.05 -14.93 8.86
N LYS A 51 -9.11 -14.71 8.08
CA LYS A 51 -10.28 -13.95 8.50
C LYS A 51 -11.57 -14.68 8.19
N GLU A 52 -12.55 -14.52 9.06
CA GLU A 52 -13.91 -15.02 8.89
C GLU A 52 -14.89 -13.87 9.05
N ARG A 53 -15.94 -13.85 8.22
CA ARG A 53 -16.93 -12.76 8.27
C ARG A 53 -17.65 -12.79 9.61
N TYR A 54 -17.84 -11.60 10.18
CA TYR A 54 -18.52 -11.38 11.44
C TYR A 54 -19.54 -10.26 11.32
N GLN A 55 -20.66 -10.42 12.01
CA GLN A 55 -21.69 -9.40 12.10
C GLN A 55 -21.87 -9.06 13.58
N PRO A 56 -21.37 -7.90 14.04
CA PRO A 56 -21.56 -7.48 15.43
C PRO A 56 -23.04 -7.20 15.68
N GLU A 57 -23.50 -7.40 16.92
CA GLU A 57 -24.87 -7.05 17.30
C GLU A 57 -25.12 -5.54 17.25
N GLN A 58 -24.08 -4.73 17.49
CA GLN A 58 -24.09 -3.28 17.38
C GLN A 58 -22.80 -2.76 16.75
N GLU A 59 -22.91 -1.71 15.94
CA GLU A 59 -21.76 -1.08 15.28
C GLU A 59 -21.25 0.17 16.03
N SER A 60 -21.60 0.32 17.30
CA SER A 60 -21.01 1.36 18.15
C SER A 60 -19.60 0.96 18.57
N ALA A 61 -18.69 1.94 18.65
CA ALA A 61 -17.31 1.70 19.02
C ALA A 61 -17.19 1.02 20.40
N GLU A 62 -18.01 1.45 21.36
CA GLU A 62 -18.01 0.92 22.72
C GLU A 62 -18.40 -0.57 22.74
N PHE A 63 -19.44 -0.94 22.00
CA PHE A 63 -19.89 -2.34 21.94
C PHE A 63 -18.83 -3.20 21.26
N MET A 64 -18.34 -2.77 20.10
CA MET A 64 -17.36 -3.54 19.34
C MET A 64 -16.04 -3.73 20.09
N LEU A 65 -15.59 -2.73 20.86
CA LEU A 65 -14.41 -2.85 21.72
C LEU A 65 -14.60 -3.93 22.78
N GLN A 66 -15.76 -3.95 23.45
CA GLN A 66 -16.08 -4.97 24.45
C GLN A 66 -16.19 -6.36 23.84
N ASP A 67 -16.89 -6.46 22.72
CA ASP A 67 -17.15 -7.71 22.01
C ASP A 67 -15.84 -8.33 21.49
N PHE A 68 -15.03 -7.57 20.77
CA PHE A 68 -13.73 -8.04 20.27
C PHE A 68 -12.75 -8.38 21.39
N THR A 69 -12.74 -7.62 22.50
CA THR A 69 -11.93 -7.97 23.67
C THR A 69 -12.37 -9.31 24.26
N GLY A 70 -13.68 -9.54 24.38
CA GLY A 70 -14.24 -10.81 24.84
C GLY A 70 -13.84 -11.98 23.94
N ILE A 71 -13.98 -11.82 22.63
CA ILE A 71 -13.63 -12.85 21.63
C ILE A 71 -12.13 -13.17 21.67
N LEU A 72 -11.27 -12.16 21.73
CA LEU A 72 -9.82 -12.38 21.81
C LEU A 72 -9.41 -13.12 23.09
N ASN A 73 -9.99 -12.73 24.22
CA ASN A 73 -9.67 -13.33 25.52
C ASN A 73 -10.32 -14.71 25.75
N ALA A 74 -11.35 -15.07 24.99
CA ALA A 74 -11.89 -16.44 24.97
C ALA A 74 -10.87 -17.44 24.41
N GLN A 75 -9.91 -16.97 23.59
CA GLN A 75 -8.83 -17.78 23.01
C GLN A 75 -9.36 -19.02 22.25
N GLU A 76 -10.50 -18.86 21.58
CA GLU A 76 -11.11 -19.91 20.76
C GLU A 76 -10.65 -19.82 19.30
N GLY A 77 -10.33 -20.97 18.71
CA GLY A 77 -10.08 -21.08 17.27
C GLY A 77 -11.36 -21.28 16.46
N SER A 78 -11.25 -21.33 15.14
CA SER A 78 -12.37 -21.62 14.24
C SER A 78 -11.98 -22.67 13.20
N GLY A 79 -12.70 -23.79 13.19
CA GLY A 79 -12.37 -24.95 12.35
C GLY A 79 -10.96 -25.49 12.62
N ASP A 80 -10.12 -25.54 11.59
CA ASP A 80 -8.70 -25.90 11.68
C ASP A 80 -7.79 -24.72 12.11
N ASN A 81 -8.33 -23.50 12.22
CA ASN A 81 -7.56 -22.31 12.58
C ASN A 81 -7.40 -22.21 14.11
N LEU A 82 -6.23 -21.76 14.52
CA LEU A 82 -5.90 -21.47 15.90
C LEU A 82 -6.48 -20.12 16.32
N ALA A 83 -6.80 -20.00 17.61
CA ALA A 83 -7.13 -18.72 18.22
C ALA A 83 -6.07 -17.66 17.91
N LEU A 84 -6.46 -16.39 17.85
CA LEU A 84 -5.48 -15.33 17.62
C LEU A 84 -4.52 -15.21 18.80
N LEU A 85 -5.03 -14.98 20.01
CA LEU A 85 -4.20 -14.98 21.21
C LEU A 85 -3.89 -16.44 21.62
N PRO A 86 -2.61 -16.80 21.80
CA PRO A 86 -2.27 -18.10 22.34
C PRO A 86 -2.60 -18.18 23.83
N SER A 87 -2.62 -19.40 24.38
CA SER A 87 -2.92 -19.65 25.80
C SER A 87 -2.03 -18.80 26.73
N GLY A 88 -2.64 -18.19 27.76
CA GLY A 88 -1.99 -17.28 28.70
C GLY A 88 -2.03 -15.81 28.31
N VAL A 89 -1.98 -15.48 27.01
CA VAL A 89 -1.96 -14.07 26.55
C VAL A 89 -3.34 -13.43 26.64
N GLN A 90 -3.47 -12.39 27.45
CA GLN A 90 -4.74 -11.68 27.68
C GLN A 90 -4.62 -10.20 27.35
N LEU A 91 -5.62 -9.65 26.67
CA LEU A 91 -5.86 -8.21 26.61
C LEU A 91 -6.51 -7.78 27.94
N VAL A 92 -5.72 -7.18 28.82
CA VAL A 92 -6.11 -6.83 30.20
C VAL A 92 -7.02 -5.63 30.22
N THR A 93 -6.68 -4.59 29.46
CA THR A 93 -7.49 -3.37 29.36
C THR A 93 -7.24 -2.63 28.05
N TYR A 94 -8.09 -1.66 27.77
CA TYR A 94 -7.94 -0.76 26.64
C TYR A 94 -8.40 0.65 27.01
N ARG A 95 -7.85 1.65 26.31
CA ARG A 95 -8.26 3.04 26.43
C ARG A 95 -8.35 3.67 25.05
N LEU A 96 -9.54 4.14 24.69
CA LEU A 96 -9.73 4.95 23.49
C LEU A 96 -9.57 6.42 23.83
N ASN A 97 -8.60 7.10 23.20
CA ASN A 97 -8.40 8.54 23.31
C ASN A 97 -8.57 9.16 21.92
N GLU A 98 -9.70 9.87 21.72
CA GLU A 98 -10.18 10.33 20.42
C GLU A 98 -10.26 9.18 19.41
N SER A 99 -9.23 9.00 18.59
CA SER A 99 -9.17 7.95 17.57
C SER A 99 -8.01 6.96 17.75
N LEU A 100 -7.18 7.15 18.78
CA LEU A 100 -6.07 6.28 19.13
C LEU A 100 -6.47 5.30 20.24
N LEU A 101 -6.41 4.00 19.94
CA LEU A 101 -6.72 2.94 20.90
C LEU A 101 -5.45 2.36 21.52
N GLU A 102 -5.29 2.54 22.83
CA GLU A 102 -4.23 1.90 23.61
C GLU A 102 -4.73 0.53 24.11
N LEU A 103 -3.98 -0.53 23.82
CA LEU A 103 -4.28 -1.92 24.18
C LEU A 103 -3.19 -2.44 25.13
N GLU A 104 -3.56 -2.89 26.32
CA GLU A 104 -2.62 -3.40 27.32
C GLU A 104 -2.76 -4.92 27.47
N PHE A 105 -1.70 -5.65 27.14
CA PHE A 105 -1.60 -7.09 27.30
C PHE A 105 -0.82 -7.47 28.56
N ASN A 106 -1.05 -8.68 29.09
CA ASN A 106 -0.24 -9.23 30.18
C ASN A 106 1.17 -9.63 29.72
N SER A 107 2.05 -9.92 30.67
CA SER A 107 3.46 -10.27 30.42
C SER A 107 3.66 -11.52 29.57
N ASP A 108 2.71 -12.46 29.54
CA ASP A 108 2.73 -13.66 28.69
C ASP A 108 2.87 -13.32 27.19
N TYR A 109 2.49 -12.11 26.77
CA TYR A 109 2.69 -11.64 25.40
C TYR A 109 4.17 -11.73 24.98
N SER A 110 5.10 -11.45 25.90
CA SER A 110 6.55 -11.45 25.64
C SER A 110 7.13 -12.86 25.47
N GLU A 111 6.44 -13.88 25.93
CA GLU A 111 6.88 -15.28 25.85
C GLU A 111 6.58 -15.92 24.49
N MET A 112 5.85 -15.22 23.61
CA MET A 112 5.56 -15.68 22.26
C MET A 112 6.83 -15.81 21.41
N SER A 113 6.85 -16.81 20.54
CA SER A 113 7.86 -16.84 19.48
C SER A 113 7.74 -15.59 18.61
N ARG A 114 8.86 -15.09 18.08
CA ARG A 114 8.87 -13.90 17.21
C ARG A 114 7.91 -14.03 16.01
N ALA A 115 7.84 -15.21 15.41
CA ALA A 115 6.92 -15.46 14.30
C ALA A 115 5.45 -15.38 14.75
N ARG A 116 5.13 -15.95 15.92
CA ARG A 116 3.80 -15.90 16.50
C ARG A 116 3.39 -14.48 16.87
N GLU A 117 4.27 -13.74 17.53
CA GLU A 117 4.02 -12.34 17.93
C GLU A 117 3.67 -11.48 16.72
N ILE A 118 4.38 -11.62 15.59
CA ILE A 118 4.06 -10.88 14.36
C ILE A 118 2.63 -11.17 13.88
N LEU A 119 2.20 -12.42 13.90
CA LEU A 119 0.84 -12.80 13.50
C LEU A 119 -0.21 -12.27 14.49
N VAL A 120 0.08 -12.35 15.79
CA VAL A 120 -0.80 -11.82 16.85
C VAL A 120 -0.94 -10.32 16.72
N ARG A 121 0.17 -9.58 16.62
CA ARG A 121 0.17 -8.13 16.43
C ARG A 121 -0.62 -7.72 15.21
N ALA A 122 -0.43 -8.43 14.09
CA ALA A 122 -1.20 -8.18 12.87
C ALA A 122 -2.70 -8.42 13.09
N GLY A 123 -3.09 -9.57 13.65
CA GLY A 123 -4.50 -9.88 13.89
C GLY A 123 -5.16 -8.92 14.89
N VAL A 124 -4.46 -8.52 15.95
CA VAL A 124 -5.00 -7.62 16.98
C VAL A 124 -5.33 -6.27 16.35
N ALA A 125 -4.38 -5.72 15.62
CA ALA A 125 -4.62 -4.46 14.93
C ALA A 125 -5.75 -4.57 13.88
N ARG A 126 -5.92 -5.74 13.24
CA ARG A 126 -6.99 -5.99 12.24
C ARG A 126 -8.35 -5.98 12.88
N THR A 127 -8.42 -6.59 14.05
CA THR A 127 -9.62 -6.65 14.86
C THR A 127 -10.05 -5.27 15.33
N PHE A 128 -9.11 -4.37 15.68
CA PHE A 128 -9.48 -3.08 16.28
C PHE A 128 -9.55 -1.91 15.30
N LEU A 129 -8.78 -1.90 14.20
CA LEU A 129 -8.84 -0.84 13.19
C LEU A 129 -10.11 -0.88 12.31
N GLN A 130 -10.91 -1.95 12.38
CA GLN A 130 -12.24 -2.01 11.75
C GLN A 130 -13.32 -1.31 12.57
N ILE A 131 -13.05 -0.93 13.83
CA ILE A 131 -14.03 -0.26 14.69
C ILE A 131 -14.21 1.19 14.23
N PRO A 132 -15.45 1.65 13.98
CA PRO A 132 -15.71 3.03 13.62
C PRO A 132 -15.10 4.02 14.62
N GLY A 133 -14.33 4.99 14.13
CA GLY A 133 -13.67 6.00 14.97
C GLY A 133 -12.27 5.62 15.46
N VAL A 134 -11.83 4.37 15.33
CA VAL A 134 -10.45 3.96 15.63
C VAL A 134 -9.59 4.10 14.37
N THR A 135 -8.60 4.99 14.40
CA THR A 135 -7.70 5.24 13.26
C THR A 135 -6.30 4.67 13.47
N GLY A 136 -5.92 4.41 14.72
CA GLY A 136 -4.64 3.82 15.09
C GLY A 136 -4.74 3.06 16.40
N ILE A 137 -3.81 2.12 16.61
CA ILE A 137 -3.64 1.44 17.88
C ILE A 137 -2.22 1.61 18.43
N LYS A 138 -2.05 1.47 19.75
CA LYS A 138 -0.77 1.23 20.40
C LYS A 138 -0.89 -0.01 21.27
N ILE A 139 0.17 -0.81 21.30
CA ILE A 139 0.23 -2.03 22.11
C ILE A 139 1.19 -1.79 23.26
N PHE A 140 0.74 -2.13 24.46
CA PHE A 140 1.50 -2.14 25.68
C PHE A 140 1.55 -3.57 26.22
N ILE A 141 2.68 -3.93 26.80
CA ILE A 141 2.84 -5.13 27.60
C ILE A 141 3.03 -4.64 29.03
N GLU A 142 2.03 -4.90 29.87
CA GLU A 142 1.85 -4.21 31.15
C GLU A 142 1.91 -2.68 30.92
N SER A 143 2.82 -1.97 31.58
CA SER A 143 2.95 -0.51 31.44
C SER A 143 3.99 -0.06 30.40
N GLU A 144 4.65 -0.99 29.68
CA GLU A 144 5.66 -0.64 28.68
C GLU A 144 5.12 -0.76 27.25
N GLU A 145 5.44 0.24 26.42
CA GLU A 145 5.10 0.18 24.99
C GLU A 145 5.84 -0.97 24.30
N LEU A 146 5.15 -1.67 23.42
CA LEU A 146 5.70 -2.77 22.65
C LEU A 146 6.95 -2.31 21.87
N LYS A 147 8.03 -3.09 21.97
CA LYS A 147 9.30 -2.83 21.30
C LYS A 147 9.56 -3.84 20.19
N ASP A 148 10.24 -3.40 19.15
CA ASP A 148 10.72 -4.22 18.05
C ASP A 148 11.98 -5.02 18.45
N SER A 149 12.51 -5.80 17.51
CA SER A 149 13.74 -6.59 17.75
C SER A 149 15.01 -5.77 18.00
N LYS A 150 14.97 -4.46 17.76
CA LYS A 150 16.07 -3.53 18.04
C LYS A 150 15.86 -2.77 19.36
N GLY A 151 14.79 -3.07 20.09
CA GLY A 151 14.43 -2.39 21.33
C GLY A 151 13.78 -1.01 21.11
N GLN A 152 13.40 -0.68 19.87
CA GLN A 152 12.71 0.57 19.53
C GLN A 152 11.21 0.38 19.71
N ALA A 153 10.50 1.41 20.19
CA ALA A 153 9.04 1.34 20.28
C ALA A 153 8.43 1.10 18.89
N VAL A 154 7.47 0.19 18.79
CA VAL A 154 6.73 -0.07 17.55
C VAL A 154 5.90 1.15 17.16
N GLY A 155 5.43 1.94 18.12
CA GLY A 155 4.68 3.16 17.87
C GLY A 155 3.22 2.89 17.51
N VAL A 156 2.61 3.87 16.83
CA VAL A 156 1.23 3.77 16.36
C VAL A 156 1.16 2.79 15.20
N ILE A 157 0.23 1.84 15.30
CA ILE A 157 -0.13 0.93 14.22
C ILE A 157 -1.47 1.42 13.65
N ASP A 158 -1.43 2.03 12.48
CA ASP A 158 -2.61 2.54 11.77
C ASP A 158 -2.79 1.85 10.42
N GLY A 159 -3.76 2.32 9.63
CA GLY A 159 -4.01 1.82 8.28
C GLY A 159 -2.81 1.91 7.33
N ASN A 160 -1.82 2.76 7.61
CA ASN A 160 -0.59 2.92 6.84
C ASN A 160 0.52 2.01 7.36
N THR A 161 0.68 1.84 8.68
CA THR A 161 1.55 0.81 9.30
C THR A 161 1.10 -0.60 8.88
N PHE A 162 -0.19 -0.76 8.58
CA PHE A 162 -0.81 -1.96 8.02
C PHE A 162 -0.40 -2.32 6.60
N VAL A 163 0.18 -1.41 5.84
CA VAL A 163 0.69 -1.78 4.52
C VAL A 163 2.03 -2.52 4.65
N GLU A 164 2.75 -2.35 5.76
CA GLU A 164 4.12 -2.85 5.97
C GLU A 164 4.23 -4.29 6.48
N MET A 165 3.18 -4.84 7.12
CA MET A 165 3.26 -6.13 7.85
C MET A 165 2.53 -7.32 7.18
N TRP A 166 2.03 -7.14 5.95
CA TRP A 166 0.94 -7.94 5.37
C TRP A 166 1.37 -8.84 4.22
N GLY A 167 2.11 -9.89 4.56
CA GLY A 167 2.36 -10.99 3.64
C GLY A 167 1.20 -11.98 3.62
N SER A 168 0.22 -11.77 2.73
CA SER A 168 -0.40 -12.90 2.01
C SER A 168 -0.18 -12.84 0.51
N ASP A 169 0.49 -11.80 0.01
CA ASP A 169 0.87 -11.65 -1.39
C ASP A 169 2.35 -11.24 -1.48
N LYS A 170 3.27 -12.16 -1.19
CA LYS A 170 4.70 -11.90 -1.44
C LYS A 170 4.97 -11.52 -2.90
N ASP A 171 4.07 -11.89 -3.81
CA ASP A 171 4.13 -11.55 -5.23
C ASP A 171 3.27 -10.33 -5.63
N ALA A 172 2.28 -9.88 -4.84
CA ALA A 172 1.46 -8.72 -5.23
C ALA A 172 2.01 -7.39 -4.72
N TYR A 173 3.03 -7.38 -3.86
CA TYR A 173 3.69 -6.15 -3.41
C TYR A 173 5.20 -6.21 -3.63
N ARG A 174 5.82 -5.03 -3.75
CA ARG A 174 7.27 -4.87 -3.82
C ARG A 174 7.71 -3.70 -2.95
N TYR A 175 8.96 -3.77 -2.51
CA TYR A 175 9.63 -2.71 -1.79
C TYR A 175 10.74 -2.19 -2.70
N ASP A 176 10.66 -0.93 -3.08
CA ASP A 176 11.69 -0.28 -3.88
C ASP A 176 12.19 0.98 -3.15
N THR A 177 13.45 1.29 -3.36
CA THR A 177 14.04 2.58 -2.99
C THR A 177 14.05 3.45 -4.24
N PHE A 178 13.35 4.58 -4.18
CA PHE A 178 13.29 5.56 -5.26
C PHE A 178 14.23 6.73 -4.95
N THR A 179 14.89 7.25 -5.99
CA THR A 179 15.58 8.53 -5.92
C THR A 179 14.63 9.60 -6.45
N LEU A 180 14.19 10.50 -5.57
CA LEU A 180 13.28 11.60 -5.91
C LEU A 180 14.08 12.90 -5.91
N TYR A 181 13.86 13.74 -6.92
CA TYR A 181 14.56 15.01 -7.07
C TYR A 181 13.65 16.16 -6.67
N PHE A 182 13.96 16.81 -5.56
CA PHE A 182 13.31 18.04 -5.10
C PHE A 182 14.20 19.23 -5.42
N THR A 183 13.77 20.44 -5.05
CA THR A 183 14.60 21.64 -5.24
C THR A 183 15.24 22.12 -3.94
N ASP A 184 16.36 22.81 -4.06
CA ASP A 184 16.99 23.50 -2.94
C ASP A 184 16.21 24.77 -2.56
N LYS A 185 16.75 25.55 -1.63
CA LYS A 185 16.10 26.80 -1.20
C LYS A 185 16.02 27.86 -2.30
N THR A 186 16.88 27.81 -3.31
CA THR A 186 16.89 28.83 -4.38
C THR A 186 15.89 28.51 -5.47
N GLY A 187 15.48 27.24 -5.61
CA GLY A 187 14.61 26.79 -6.69
C GLY A 187 15.39 26.39 -7.95
N GLU A 188 16.69 26.68 -8.02
CA GLU A 188 17.48 26.58 -9.25
C GLU A 188 18.15 25.22 -9.43
N HIS A 189 18.35 24.46 -8.35
CA HIS A 189 19.04 23.17 -8.41
C HIS A 189 18.19 22.04 -7.84
N LEU A 190 18.45 20.83 -8.34
CA LEU A 190 17.84 19.61 -7.85
C LEU A 190 18.70 18.98 -6.75
N VAL A 191 18.02 18.53 -5.70
CA VAL A 191 18.59 17.78 -4.58
C VAL A 191 17.92 16.41 -4.52
N ALA A 192 18.74 15.36 -4.46
CA ALA A 192 18.27 13.98 -4.44
C ALA A 192 17.85 13.58 -3.03
N GLU A 193 16.71 12.90 -2.92
CA GLU A 193 16.24 12.27 -1.70
C GLU A 193 15.92 10.80 -1.99
N GLN A 194 16.50 9.88 -1.20
CA GLN A 194 16.11 8.48 -1.28
C GLN A 194 14.88 8.21 -0.43
N ARG A 195 13.89 7.56 -1.04
CA ARG A 195 12.63 7.22 -0.39
C ARG A 195 12.32 5.75 -0.57
N ASN A 196 12.16 5.08 0.56
CA ASN A 196 11.74 3.69 0.60
C ASN A 196 10.22 3.61 0.53
N VAL A 197 9.70 2.86 -0.45
CA VAL A 197 8.25 2.78 -0.69
C VAL A 197 7.84 1.34 -0.89
N TYR A 198 6.82 0.93 -0.13
CA TYR A 198 6.16 -0.36 -0.26
C TYR A 198 4.83 -0.20 -0.98
N TYR A 199 4.62 -0.91 -2.09
CA TYR A 199 3.44 -0.72 -2.93
C TYR A 199 3.07 -1.97 -3.73
N LYS A 200 1.83 -2.01 -4.24
CA LYS A 200 1.33 -3.14 -5.03
C LYS A 200 2.10 -3.25 -6.35
N ARG A 201 2.58 -4.44 -6.70
CA ARG A 201 3.25 -4.72 -7.99
C ARG A 201 2.38 -4.46 -9.22
N ILE A 202 1.05 -4.49 -9.05
CA ILE A 202 0.09 -4.15 -10.11
C ILE A 202 0.11 -2.67 -10.46
N LEU A 203 0.61 -1.81 -9.56
CA LEU A 203 0.82 -0.40 -9.87
C LEU A 203 2.12 -0.25 -10.68
N PRO A 204 2.11 0.52 -11.77
CA PRO A 204 3.33 0.91 -12.47
C PRO A 204 4.29 1.64 -11.52
N ARG A 205 5.59 1.37 -11.63
CA ARG A 205 6.59 1.97 -10.72
C ARG A 205 6.64 3.49 -10.92
N GLU A 206 6.52 3.91 -12.17
CA GLU A 206 6.52 5.28 -12.67
C GLU A 206 5.38 6.07 -12.02
N ARG A 207 4.18 5.48 -11.92
CA ARG A 207 3.04 6.09 -11.21
C ARG A 207 3.40 6.37 -9.76
N VAL A 208 3.98 5.40 -9.08
CA VAL A 208 4.32 5.50 -7.66
C VAL A 208 5.41 6.55 -7.43
N ILE A 209 6.42 6.64 -8.30
CA ILE A 209 7.45 7.70 -8.25
C ILE A 209 6.80 9.09 -8.28
N LEU A 210 5.89 9.31 -9.23
CA LEU A 210 5.21 10.60 -9.40
C LEU A 210 4.29 10.95 -8.24
N GLU A 211 3.50 9.98 -7.74
CA GLU A 211 2.66 10.18 -6.57
C GLU A 211 3.50 10.50 -5.32
N GLN A 212 4.70 9.93 -5.19
CA GLN A 212 5.62 10.24 -4.09
C GLN A 212 6.30 11.59 -4.26
N LEU A 213 6.58 12.01 -5.49
CA LEU A 213 7.07 13.35 -5.79
C LEU A 213 6.02 14.42 -5.41
N ALA A 214 4.75 14.18 -5.75
CA ALA A 214 3.63 15.09 -5.43
C ALA A 214 3.39 15.23 -3.92
N LYS A 215 3.67 14.18 -3.12
CA LYS A 215 3.62 14.27 -1.64
C LYS A 215 4.64 15.24 -1.05
N GLY A 216 5.66 15.64 -1.82
CA GLY A 216 6.68 16.60 -1.41
C GLY A 216 7.91 15.98 -0.72
N PRO A 217 8.88 16.82 -0.32
CA PRO A 217 10.12 16.40 0.31
C PRO A 217 9.92 15.99 1.78
N MET A 218 10.77 15.08 2.27
CA MET A 218 10.82 14.71 3.70
C MET A 218 12.15 15.12 4.36
N VAL A 219 13.18 15.41 3.55
CA VAL A 219 14.47 15.90 4.04
C VAL A 219 14.41 17.40 4.29
N LYS A 220 14.89 17.81 5.47
CA LYS A 220 14.97 19.22 5.85
C LYS A 220 15.88 19.98 4.89
N GLY A 221 15.37 21.07 4.33
CA GLY A 221 16.10 21.93 3.39
C GLY A 221 15.82 21.61 1.92
N HIS A 222 15.03 20.57 1.64
CA HIS A 222 14.44 20.32 0.32
C HIS A 222 13.06 20.98 0.25
N TYR A 223 12.68 21.40 -0.96
CA TYR A 223 11.43 22.12 -1.24
C TYR A 223 10.67 21.45 -2.39
N PRO A 224 9.33 21.51 -2.40
CA PRO A 224 8.50 20.84 -3.41
C PRO A 224 8.74 21.43 -4.80
N THR A 225 8.63 20.58 -5.82
CA THR A 225 8.84 20.93 -7.23
C THR A 225 7.58 20.84 -8.07
N ILE A 226 6.58 20.09 -7.61
CA ILE A 226 5.25 19.97 -8.20
C ILE A 226 4.18 20.14 -7.12
N PRO A 227 2.97 20.62 -7.47
CA PRO A 227 1.86 20.77 -6.53
C PRO A 227 1.44 19.45 -5.89
N GLN A 228 0.95 19.52 -4.66
CA GLN A 228 0.45 18.34 -3.96
C GLN A 228 -0.85 17.80 -4.59
N GLU A 229 -1.63 18.70 -5.18
CA GLU A 229 -2.85 18.46 -5.92
C GLU A 229 -2.63 17.97 -7.36
N THR A 230 -1.37 17.77 -7.78
CA THR A 230 -1.06 17.19 -9.09
C THR A 230 -1.57 15.75 -9.18
N GLU A 231 -2.45 15.49 -10.15
CA GLU A 231 -2.98 14.14 -10.40
C GLU A 231 -2.30 13.52 -11.62
N ILE A 232 -2.05 12.22 -11.55
CA ILE A 232 -1.47 11.43 -12.65
C ILE A 232 -2.63 10.74 -13.35
N LEU A 233 -3.04 11.30 -14.49
CA LEU A 233 -4.14 10.80 -15.31
C LEU A 233 -3.74 9.51 -16.04
N GLY A 234 -2.51 9.44 -16.52
CA GLY A 234 -1.99 8.29 -17.25
C GLY A 234 -0.48 8.16 -17.12
N VAL A 235 0.01 6.93 -17.12
CA VAL A 235 1.45 6.64 -17.25
C VAL A 235 1.68 5.30 -17.92
N GLU A 236 2.55 5.30 -18.93
CA GLU A 236 2.89 4.13 -19.73
C GLU A 236 4.34 4.20 -20.18
N VAL A 237 5.00 3.05 -20.30
CA VAL A 237 6.35 2.95 -20.87
C VAL A 237 6.28 2.15 -22.16
N SER A 238 6.73 2.75 -23.27
CA SER A 238 6.84 2.10 -24.57
C SER A 238 8.07 2.62 -25.32
N ASP A 239 8.79 1.73 -26.00
CA ASP A 239 9.97 2.06 -26.82
C ASP A 239 11.02 2.94 -26.10
N ASP A 240 11.35 2.57 -24.85
CA ASP A 240 12.29 3.28 -23.97
C ASP A 240 11.87 4.73 -23.61
N VAL A 241 10.61 5.08 -23.83
CA VAL A 241 10.01 6.36 -23.44
C VAL A 241 8.92 6.15 -22.38
N CYS A 242 9.00 6.90 -21.29
CA CYS A 242 7.94 7.00 -20.30
C CYS A 242 7.01 8.17 -20.66
N TYR A 243 5.77 7.85 -21.03
CA TYR A 243 4.71 8.83 -21.32
C TYR A 243 3.92 9.08 -20.05
N VAL A 244 3.77 10.35 -19.68
CA VAL A 244 3.07 10.76 -18.47
C VAL A 244 2.07 11.85 -18.81
N ASP A 245 0.83 11.64 -18.37
CA ASP A 245 -0.25 12.61 -18.50
C ASP A 245 -0.68 13.12 -17.12
N PHE A 246 -0.57 14.43 -16.91
CA PHE A 246 -0.94 15.09 -15.66
C PHE A 246 -2.26 15.84 -15.78
N SER A 247 -2.90 16.13 -14.65
CA SER A 247 -3.97 17.11 -14.59
C SER A 247 -3.45 18.53 -14.82
N SER A 248 -4.36 19.46 -15.14
CA SER A 248 -4.06 20.89 -15.31
C SER A 248 -3.34 21.53 -14.13
N ALA A 249 -3.45 20.98 -12.92
CA ALA A 249 -2.71 21.41 -11.74
C ALA A 249 -1.18 21.42 -11.95
N PHE A 250 -0.64 20.51 -12.78
CA PHE A 250 0.79 20.51 -13.10
C PHE A 250 1.24 21.78 -13.82
N SER A 251 0.37 22.37 -14.66
CA SER A 251 0.66 23.59 -15.42
C SER A 251 0.44 24.87 -14.61
N ASP A 252 -0.52 24.87 -13.68
CA ASP A 252 -0.84 25.96 -12.77
C ASP A 252 -0.26 25.67 -11.38
N SER A 253 1.07 25.55 -11.32
CA SER A 253 1.69 24.85 -10.19
C SER A 253 1.58 25.58 -8.85
N GLY A 254 1.31 26.89 -8.84
CA GLY A 254 1.36 27.71 -7.61
C GLY A 254 2.73 27.69 -6.89
N ILE A 255 3.74 27.01 -7.45
CA ILE A 255 5.10 26.89 -6.93
C ILE A 255 5.99 27.81 -7.76
N ASP A 256 6.57 28.81 -7.09
CA ASP A 256 7.44 29.82 -7.70
C ASP A 256 8.88 29.30 -7.85
N ILE A 257 9.09 28.39 -8.81
CA ILE A 257 10.40 27.88 -9.20
C ILE A 257 10.56 27.90 -10.73
N PRO A 258 11.79 27.90 -11.26
CA PRO A 258 12.02 27.75 -12.69
C PRO A 258 11.33 26.50 -13.24
N VAL A 259 10.57 26.67 -14.33
CA VAL A 259 9.89 25.58 -15.04
C VAL A 259 10.85 24.45 -15.40
N ASN A 260 12.08 24.79 -15.75
CA ASN A 260 13.13 23.83 -16.04
C ASN A 260 13.42 22.91 -14.84
N THR A 261 13.45 23.44 -13.62
CA THR A 261 13.63 22.66 -12.39
C THR A 261 12.44 21.74 -12.14
N MET A 262 11.21 22.23 -12.35
CA MET A 262 9.99 21.42 -12.24
C MET A 262 9.99 20.24 -13.22
N ILE A 263 10.31 20.48 -14.50
CA ILE A 263 10.39 19.42 -15.51
C ILE A 263 11.47 18.40 -15.12
N TYR A 264 12.69 18.85 -14.82
CA TYR A 264 13.78 17.92 -14.55
C TYR A 264 13.69 17.22 -13.20
N SER A 265 12.91 17.75 -12.25
CA SER A 265 12.50 17.02 -11.06
C SER A 265 11.72 15.75 -11.42
N VAL A 266 10.70 15.89 -12.28
CA VAL A 266 9.90 14.76 -12.79
C VAL A 266 10.76 13.81 -13.62
N VAL A 267 11.47 14.36 -14.62
CA VAL A 267 12.28 13.59 -15.57
C VAL A 267 13.38 12.81 -14.87
N ASN A 268 14.17 13.45 -14.00
CA ASN A 268 15.26 12.77 -13.31
C ASN A 268 14.74 11.72 -12.33
N SER A 269 13.61 11.96 -11.64
CA SER A 269 13.02 10.97 -10.71
C SER A 269 12.53 9.72 -11.42
N LEU A 270 11.89 9.90 -12.58
CA LEU A 270 11.47 8.78 -13.42
C LEU A 270 12.67 8.02 -13.98
N LEU A 271 13.63 8.71 -14.59
CA LEU A 271 14.76 8.08 -15.28
C LEU A 271 15.82 7.49 -14.35
N ASP A 272 15.85 7.84 -13.06
CA ASP A 272 16.74 7.17 -12.11
C ASP A 272 16.30 5.77 -11.69
N THR A 273 15.02 5.47 -11.88
CA THR A 273 14.46 4.21 -11.34
C THR A 273 13.60 3.44 -12.34
N ALA A 274 13.13 4.08 -13.42
CA ALA A 274 12.35 3.45 -14.48
C ALA A 274 13.25 2.76 -15.52
N SER A 275 12.64 1.90 -16.33
CA SER A 275 13.32 1.17 -17.41
C SER A 275 13.38 1.97 -18.72
N ALA A 276 13.26 3.30 -18.65
CA ALA A 276 13.15 4.21 -19.80
C ALA A 276 14.38 5.13 -19.87
N ASP A 277 14.68 5.62 -21.08
CA ASP A 277 15.77 6.57 -21.34
C ASP A 277 15.26 8.01 -21.50
N LYS A 278 13.97 8.17 -21.81
CA LYS A 278 13.33 9.47 -22.03
C LYS A 278 11.95 9.56 -21.40
N VAL A 279 11.50 10.79 -21.17
CA VAL A 279 10.16 11.09 -20.67
C VAL A 279 9.46 12.06 -21.62
N GLN A 280 8.19 11.79 -21.93
CA GLN A 280 7.28 12.76 -22.55
C GLN A 280 6.21 13.14 -21.55
N ILE A 281 5.92 14.44 -21.45
CA ILE A 281 4.93 14.98 -20.53
C ILE A 281 3.78 15.57 -21.34
N SER A 282 2.55 15.27 -20.96
CA SER A 282 1.32 15.91 -21.42
C SER A 282 0.49 16.42 -20.25
N VAL A 283 -0.42 17.34 -20.53
CA VAL A 283 -1.41 17.83 -19.56
C VAL A 283 -2.80 17.65 -20.17
N GLU A 284 -3.65 16.87 -19.50
CA GLU A 284 -5.00 16.53 -19.95
C GLU A 284 -5.04 15.99 -21.41
N GLY A 285 -4.04 15.19 -21.76
CA GLY A 285 -3.85 14.61 -23.10
C GLY A 285 -3.24 15.55 -24.13
N ASP A 286 -2.96 16.81 -23.80
CA ASP A 286 -2.32 17.77 -24.69
C ASP A 286 -0.79 17.72 -24.56
N THR A 287 -0.14 17.20 -25.60
CA THR A 287 1.33 17.14 -25.71
C THR A 287 1.96 18.46 -26.17
N GLU A 288 1.16 19.38 -26.71
CA GLU A 288 1.60 20.72 -27.15
C GLU A 288 1.37 21.78 -26.06
N ALA A 289 0.85 21.35 -24.90
CA ALA A 289 0.65 22.21 -23.75
C ALA A 289 1.93 22.99 -23.42
N THR A 290 1.73 24.25 -23.06
CA THR A 290 2.79 25.20 -22.75
C THR A 290 2.71 25.55 -21.29
N LEU A 291 3.86 25.52 -20.60
CA LEU A 291 3.95 25.89 -19.19
C LEU A 291 3.94 27.41 -19.01
N SER A 292 3.88 27.85 -17.76
CA SER A 292 3.72 29.26 -17.38
C SER A 292 4.74 30.23 -17.98
N ASP A 293 5.95 29.76 -18.31
CA ASP A 293 7.03 30.56 -18.91
C ASP A 293 7.10 30.49 -20.44
N GLY A 294 6.17 29.79 -21.10
CA GLY A 294 6.20 29.58 -22.54
C GLY A 294 6.94 28.32 -22.99
N THR A 295 7.47 27.51 -22.07
CA THR A 295 8.13 26.24 -22.41
C THR A 295 7.13 25.24 -22.97
N SER A 296 7.40 24.74 -24.18
CA SER A 296 6.61 23.69 -24.81
C SER A 296 6.92 22.32 -24.21
N LEU A 297 5.88 21.56 -23.89
CA LEU A 297 5.98 20.16 -23.46
C LEU A 297 6.16 19.17 -24.62
N TYR A 298 6.10 19.63 -25.87
CA TYR A 298 6.29 18.81 -27.07
C TYR A 298 7.78 18.45 -27.27
N SER A 299 8.30 17.62 -26.37
CA SER A 299 9.69 17.19 -26.35
C SER A 299 9.84 15.83 -25.68
N LEU A 300 10.94 15.14 -26.01
CA LEU A 300 11.40 13.96 -25.29
C LEU A 300 12.56 14.37 -24.40
N PHE A 301 12.31 14.43 -23.10
CA PHE A 301 13.30 14.85 -22.12
C PHE A 301 14.19 13.68 -21.71
N SER A 302 15.50 13.90 -21.71
CA SER A 302 16.49 12.96 -21.14
C SER A 302 16.99 13.50 -19.81
N LYS A 303 17.61 12.64 -18.99
CA LYS A 303 18.11 13.04 -17.67
C LYS A 303 19.07 14.24 -17.77
N ASN A 304 18.89 15.23 -16.89
CA ASN A 304 19.78 16.38 -16.79
C ASN A 304 20.53 16.35 -15.46
N THR A 305 21.79 15.92 -15.51
CA THR A 305 22.66 15.82 -14.33
C THR A 305 23.29 17.15 -13.93
N ASP A 306 23.29 18.15 -14.81
CA ASP A 306 23.93 19.45 -14.55
C ASP A 306 23.13 20.28 -13.54
N LEU A 307 21.82 20.01 -13.42
CA LEU A 307 20.95 20.63 -12.42
C LEU A 307 21.09 19.98 -11.04
N VAL A 308 21.70 18.81 -10.92
CA VAL A 308 21.76 18.07 -9.65
C VAL A 308 22.94 18.56 -8.82
N LEU A 309 22.68 19.06 -7.61
CA LEU A 309 23.74 19.36 -6.65
C LEU A 309 24.46 18.06 -6.29
N LYS A 310 25.77 18.05 -6.51
CA LYS A 310 26.62 16.98 -5.99
C LYS A 310 26.76 17.23 -4.50
N GLU A 311 26.45 16.23 -3.68
CA GLU A 311 26.83 16.27 -2.26
C GLU A 311 28.33 16.51 -2.19
N ASP A 312 28.74 17.64 -1.61
CA ASP A 312 30.11 17.82 -1.15
C ASP A 312 30.35 16.74 -0.10
N GLN A 313 31.12 15.71 -0.48
CA GLN A 313 31.76 14.83 0.50
C GLN A 313 32.75 15.67 1.29
N SER A 314 32.25 16.38 2.28
CA SER A 314 33.06 17.07 3.29
C SER A 314 33.18 16.15 4.49
N GLU A 315 34.42 15.69 4.68
CA GLU A 315 34.95 14.94 5.81
C GLU A 315 34.73 15.62 7.17
#